data_AF-A0A1M5SDK8-F1
#
_entry.id   AF-A0A1M5SDK8-F1
#
_cell.length_a   1.000
_cell.length_b   1.000
_cell.length_c   1.000
_cell.angle_alpha   90.00
_cell.angle_beta   90.00
_cell.angle_gamma   90.00
#
_symmetry.space_group_name_H-M   'P 1'
#
loop_
_entity.id
_entity.type
_entity.pdbx_description
1 polymer ?
#
loop_
_entity_poly.entity_id
_entity_poly.type
_entity_poly.pdbx_seq_one_letter_code
_entity_poly.pdbx_strand_id
1 'polypeptide(L)'
;MQIFTCPFCGPRDEREFHFIAEAGKTRPDTLNQISDEDWAAYLHSHRNEKGHVREIWMHTTCGELFLLERDSVTMEVLGSTALREAGQ
;
A
#
# COMPACT_ATOMS: atom_id res chain seq x y z
N MET A 1 10.47 6.03 15.64
CA MET A 1 10.19 4.65 15.20
C MET A 1 8.70 4.43 15.36
N GLN A 2 7.97 4.31 14.26
CA GLN A 2 6.51 4.20 14.26
C GLN A 2 6.06 2.79 14.62
N ILE A 3 4.79 2.67 15.01
CA ILE A 3 4.11 1.40 15.25
C ILE A 3 3.04 1.24 14.18
N PHE A 4 3.18 0.21 13.33
CA PHE A 4 2.18 -0.15 12.34
C PHE A 4 1.36 -1.32 12.88
N THR A 5 0.05 -1.29 12.65
CA THR A 5 -0.83 -2.39 13.07
C THR A 5 -1.04 -3.33 11.90
N CYS A 6 -0.48 -4.52 11.96
CA CYS A 6 -0.79 -5.58 11.01
C CYS A 6 -2.19 -6.14 11.35
N PRO A 7 -3.15 -6.19 10.41
CA PRO A 7 -4.48 -6.75 10.68
C PRO A 7 -4.47 -8.21 11.16
N PHE A 8 -3.38 -8.93 10.92
CA PHE A 8 -3.21 -10.34 11.26
C PHE A 8 -2.31 -10.58 12.49
N CYS A 9 -1.41 -9.64 12.80
CA CYS A 9 -0.39 -9.83 13.85
C CYS A 9 -0.40 -8.76 14.95
N GLY A 10 -1.27 -7.75 14.83
CA GLY A 10 -1.37 -6.63 15.75
C GLY A 10 -0.25 -5.58 15.58
N PRO A 11 -0.06 -4.71 16.60
CA PRO A 11 0.94 -3.64 16.58
C PRO A 11 2.37 -4.18 16.52
N ARG A 12 3.18 -3.67 15.60
CA ARG A 12 4.59 -4.03 15.38
C ARG A 12 5.41 -2.81 15.00
N ASP A 13 6.73 -2.94 15.13
CA ASP A 13 7.69 -1.92 14.74
C ASP A 13 7.70 -1.72 13.22
N GLU A 14 7.71 -0.47 12.75
CA GLU A 14 7.69 -0.12 11.32
C GLU A 14 8.79 -0.82 10.49
N ARG A 15 9.92 -1.20 11.10
CA ARG A 15 11.03 -1.89 10.43
C ARG A 15 10.71 -3.33 10.02
N GLU A 16 9.65 -3.93 10.56
CA GLU A 16 9.15 -5.24 10.11
C GLU A 16 8.41 -5.16 8.77
N PHE A 17 8.17 -3.96 8.24
CA PHE A 17 7.30 -3.74 7.09
C PHE A 17 8.05 -3.23 5.87
N HIS A 18 7.56 -3.62 4.69
CA HIS A 18 8.05 -3.15 3.40
C HIS A 18 6.94 -2.40 2.66
N PHE A 19 7.24 -1.20 2.16
CA PHE A 19 6.32 -0.44 1.33
C PHE A 19 6.21 -1.10 -0.04
N ILE A 20 5.00 -1.29 -0.55
CA ILE A 20 4.73 -2.00 -1.80
C ILE A 20 4.25 -1.05 -2.88
N ALA A 21 3.21 -0.26 -2.60
CA ALA A 21 2.60 0.62 -3.57
C ALA A 21 1.69 1.66 -2.90
N GLU A 22 1.30 2.67 -3.66
CA GLU A 22 0.09 3.44 -3.36
C GLU A 22 -1.17 2.57 -3.56
N ALA A 23 -2.20 2.77 -2.75
CA ALA A 23 -3.45 2.03 -2.90
C ALA A 23 -4.15 2.38 -4.23
N GLY A 24 -4.80 1.41 -4.88
CA GLY A 24 -5.62 1.68 -6.08
C GLY A 24 -4.85 1.96 -7.38
N LYS A 25 -3.53 1.74 -7.41
CA LYS A 25 -2.77 1.69 -8.68
C LYS A 25 -3.02 0.35 -9.37
N THR A 26 -4.05 0.29 -10.21
CA THR A 26 -4.43 -0.93 -10.95
C THR A 26 -3.55 -1.10 -12.19
N ARG A 27 -3.05 -2.32 -12.41
CA ARG A 27 -2.36 -2.68 -13.64
C ARG A 27 -3.33 -2.63 -14.83
N PRO A 28 -3.01 -1.92 -15.91
CA PRO A 28 -3.81 -1.95 -17.13
C PRO A 28 -3.93 -3.37 -17.71
N ASP A 29 -5.02 -3.64 -18.43
CA ASP A 29 -5.19 -4.89 -19.15
C ASP A 29 -4.18 -4.98 -20.31
N THR A 30 -3.21 -5.87 -20.16
CA THR A 30 -2.16 -6.10 -21.17
C THR A 30 -2.52 -7.17 -22.20
N LEU A 31 -3.74 -7.72 -22.17
CA LEU A 31 -4.24 -8.62 -23.22
C LEU A 31 -4.68 -7.85 -24.47
N ASN A 32 -5.03 -6.57 -24.31
CA ASN A 32 -5.37 -5.66 -25.38
C ASN A 32 -4.21 -4.71 -25.70
N GLN A 33 -4.27 -4.04 -26.86
CA GLN A 33 -3.29 -3.02 -27.20
C GLN A 33 -3.44 -1.84 -26.23
N ILE A 34 -2.32 -1.46 -25.61
CA ILE A 34 -2.19 -0.30 -24.73
C ILE A 34 -1.34 0.77 -25.41
N SER A 35 -1.64 2.04 -25.18
CA SER A 35 -0.80 3.13 -25.66
C SER A 35 0.50 3.21 -24.87
N ASP A 36 1.58 3.68 -25.49
CA ASP A 36 2.85 3.90 -24.81
C ASP A 36 2.69 4.91 -23.65
N GLU A 37 1.80 5.90 -23.80
CA GLU A 37 1.49 6.89 -22.78
C GLU A 37 0.84 6.26 -21.54
N ASP A 38 -0.21 5.43 -21.73
CA ASP A 38 -0.88 4.74 -20.63
C ASP A 38 0.05 3.75 -19.92
N TRP A 39 0.87 3.04 -20.71
CA TRP A 39 1.84 2.10 -20.17
C TRP A 39 2.94 2.81 -19.36
N ALA A 40 3.48 3.92 -19.88
CA ALA A 40 4.46 4.73 -19.17
C ALA A 40 3.86 5.34 -17.89
N ALA A 41 2.61 5.81 -17.91
CA ALA A 41 1.92 6.31 -16.74
C ALA A 41 1.78 5.23 -15.66
N TYR A 42 1.41 3.99 -16.04
CA TYR A 42 1.38 2.88 -15.08
C TYR A 42 2.77 2.55 -14.53
N LEU A 43 3.81 2.52 -15.35
CA LEU A 43 5.15 2.12 -14.88
C LEU A 43 5.83 3.19 -14.02
N HIS A 44 5.65 4.47 -14.33
CA HIS A 44 6.51 5.53 -13.81
C HIS A 44 5.78 6.63 -13.03
N SER A 45 4.47 6.80 -13.23
CA SER A 45 3.70 7.80 -12.48
C SER A 45 3.21 7.23 -11.15
N HIS A 46 3.31 8.03 -10.10
CA HIS A 46 2.84 7.69 -8.76
C HIS A 46 2.14 8.88 -8.12
N ARG A 47 1.09 8.65 -7.34
CA ARG A 47 0.55 9.71 -6.47
C ARG A 47 1.52 9.93 -5.30
N ASN A 48 1.72 11.19 -4.96
CA ASN A 48 2.58 11.63 -3.87
C ASN A 48 1.86 12.73 -3.08
N GLU A 49 0.74 12.34 -2.46
CA GLU A 49 -0.13 13.25 -1.73
C GLU A 49 0.55 13.69 -0.41
N LYS A 50 0.37 14.96 -0.07
CA LYS A 50 0.83 15.53 1.20
C LYS A 50 -0.32 15.52 2.20
N GLY A 51 -0.13 14.86 3.35
CA GLY A 51 -1.17 14.68 4.38
C GLY A 51 -1.69 13.25 4.36
N HIS A 52 -3.00 13.05 4.45
CA HIS A 52 -3.61 11.71 4.46
C HIS A 52 -3.28 10.95 3.17
N VAL A 53 -2.60 9.81 3.31
CA VAL A 53 -2.24 8.88 2.24
C VAL A 53 -2.79 7.47 2.54
N ARG A 54 -3.02 6.71 1.47
CA ARG A 54 -3.40 5.29 1.50
C ARG A 54 -2.36 4.45 0.78
N GLU A 55 -1.74 3.54 1.52
CA GLU A 55 -0.56 2.81 1.09
C GLU A 55 -0.72 1.32 1.28
N ILE A 56 -0.06 0.52 0.45
CA ILE A 56 0.01 -0.92 0.58
C ILE A 56 1.35 -1.28 1.20
N TRP A 57 1.29 -2.02 2.31
CA TRP A 57 2.45 -2.49 3.05
C TRP A 57 2.42 -4.01 3.18
N MET A 58 3.61 -4.62 3.15
CA MET A 58 3.80 -6.03 3.46
C MET A 58 4.42 -6.17 4.84
N HIS A 59 3.81 -6.97 5.71
CA HIS A 59 4.45 -7.38 6.95
C HIS A 59 5.39 -8.55 6.67
N THR A 60 6.69 -8.29 6.61
CA THR A 60 7.69 -9.25 6.10
C THR A 60 7.74 -10.56 6.88
N THR A 61 7.33 -10.55 8.16
CA THR A 61 7.34 -11.76 9.00
C THR A 61 6.15 -12.69 8.76
N CYS A 62 4.97 -12.17 8.40
CA CYS A 62 3.80 -13.01 8.10
C CYS A 62 3.51 -13.14 6.59
N GLY A 63 4.13 -12.29 5.76
CA GLY A 63 4.00 -12.33 4.31
C GLY A 63 2.72 -11.69 3.76
N GLU A 64 1.86 -11.14 4.62
CA GLU A 64 0.59 -10.57 4.21
C GLU A 64 0.68 -9.11 3.79
N LEU A 65 -0.16 -8.75 2.81
CA LEU A 65 -0.35 -7.40 2.33
C LEU A 65 -1.59 -6.77 2.96
N PHE A 66 -1.48 -5.51 3.34
CA PHE A 66 -2.59 -4.74 3.90
C PHE A 66 -2.53 -3.27 3.50
N LEU A 67 -3.66 -2.59 3.60
CA LEU A 67 -3.77 -1.16 3.39
C LEU A 67 -3.49 -0.44 4.72
N LEU A 68 -2.58 0.53 4.69
CA LEU A 68 -2.27 1.43 5.79
C LEU A 68 -2.75 2.84 5.42
N GLU A 69 -3.47 3.47 6.34
CA GLU A 69 -3.84 4.88 6.27
C GLU A 69 -2.98 5.65 7.25
N ARG A 70 -2.30 6.69 6.78
CA ARG A 70 -1.44 7.54 7.62
C ARG A 70 -1.41 8.97 7.10
N ASP A 71 -0.96 9.89 7.94
CA ASP A 71 -0.59 11.23 7.50
C ASP A 71 0.92 11.26 7.15
N SER A 72 1.25 11.62 5.90
CA SER A 72 2.61 11.66 5.37
C SER A 72 3.46 12.82 5.89
N VAL A 73 2.85 13.77 6.61
CA VAL A 73 3.53 14.90 7.24
C VAL A 73 3.78 14.63 8.73
N THR A 74 2.75 14.23 9.47
CA THR A 74 2.85 14.00 10.93
C THR A 74 3.36 12.61 11.28
N MET A 75 3.33 11.68 10.32
CA MET A 75 3.61 10.25 10.53
C MET A 75 2.63 9.57 11.49
N GLU A 76 1.44 10.15 11.66
CA GLU A 76 0.36 9.54 12.43
C GLU A 76 -0.26 8.38 11.64
N VAL A 77 -0.34 7.20 12.27
CA VAL A 77 -1.06 6.05 11.72
C VAL A 77 -2.54 6.18 12.06
N LEU A 78 -3.38 6.27 11.03
CA LEU A 78 -4.82 6.49 11.13
C LEU A 78 -5.59 5.16 11.16
N GLY A 79 -5.08 4.12 10.50
CA GLY A 79 -5.72 2.81 10.50
C GLY A 79 -5.07 1.81 9.55
N SER A 80 -5.51 0.55 9.65
CA SER A 80 -5.02 -0.55 8.82
C SER A 80 -6.14 -1.53 8.49
N THR A 81 -6.23 -1.96 7.24
CA THR A 81 -7.28 -2.87 6.75
C THR A 81 -6.68 -3.98 5.89
N ALA A 82 -7.13 -5.21 6.08
CA ALA A 82 -6.72 -6.34 5.24
C ALA A 82 -7.14 -6.11 3.77
N LEU A 83 -6.27 -6.41 2.81
CA LEU A 83 -6.62 -6.31 1.38
C LEU A 83 -7.47 -7.47 0.88
N ARG A 84 -7.35 -8.63 1.52
CA ARG A 84 -8.21 -9.78 1.27
C ARG A 84 -9.35 -9.79 2.28
N GLU A 85 -10.54 -10.16 1.84
CA GLU A 85 -11.59 -10.53 2.78
C GLU A 85 -11.15 -11.78 3.56
N ALA A 86 -11.54 -11.86 4.83
CA ALA A 86 -11.27 -13.04 5.65
C ALA A 86 -12.11 -14.22 5.12
N GLY A 87 -11.53 -15.03 4.24
CA GLY A 87 -12.10 -16.28 3.75
C GLY A 87 -12.71 -16.18 2.35
N GLN A 88 -11.92 -16.57 1.35
CA GLN A 88 -12.40 -17.10 0.08
C GLN A 88 -11.46 -18.20 -0.39
#